data_AF-A0A7K2M2E4-F1
#
_entry.id   AF-A0A7K2M2E4-F1
#
_cell.length_a   1.000
_cell.length_b   1.000
_cell.length_c   1.000
_cell.angle_alpha   90.00
_cell.angle_beta   90.00
_cell.angle_gamma   90.00
#
_symmetry.space_group_name_H-M   'P 1'
#
loop_
_entity.id
_entity.type
_entity.pdbx_description
1 polymer ?
#
loop_
_entity_poly.entity_id
_entity_poly.type
_entity_poly.pdbx_seq_one_letter_code
_entity_poly.pdbx_strand_id
1 'polypeptide(L)'
;ARPAGGSLVWGTVRWTDASGVAHTDRTRVPATAAPGTQVTVWTNERGNLTSPPASPADTAFQAVLGGLWAGSATMGLVIGGAKLARNRLDRHRFDQWAEEWARVDTWGRKTG
;
A
#
# COMPACT_ATOMS: atom_id res chain seq x y z
N ALA A 1 -13.59 21.58 -3.68
CA ALA A 1 -13.69 20.11 -3.52
C ALA A 1 -13.45 19.45 -4.87
N ARG A 2 -12.70 18.32 -4.92
CA ARG A 2 -12.56 17.53 -6.15
C ARG A 2 -13.96 17.04 -6.54
N PRO A 3 -14.42 17.20 -7.79
CA PRO A 3 -15.67 16.59 -8.22
C PRO A 3 -15.50 15.07 -8.13
N ALA A 4 -16.14 14.47 -7.12
CA ALA A 4 -16.23 13.04 -6.98
C ALA A 4 -17.23 12.53 -8.02
N GLY A 5 -16.72 11.91 -9.10
CA GLY A 5 -17.56 11.09 -9.99
C GLY A 5 -18.28 11.79 -11.14
N GLY A 6 -17.92 13.02 -11.51
CA GLY A 6 -18.39 13.63 -12.77
C GLY A 6 -17.56 13.14 -13.97
N SER A 7 -18.19 12.93 -15.13
CA SER A 7 -17.46 12.73 -16.38
C SER A 7 -16.56 13.96 -16.63
N LEU A 8 -15.29 13.70 -16.92
CA LEU A 8 -14.32 14.74 -17.23
C LEU A 8 -14.07 14.74 -18.74
N VAL A 9 -14.15 15.91 -19.35
CA VAL A 9 -13.86 16.11 -20.77
C VAL A 9 -12.65 17.02 -20.94
N TRP A 10 -11.95 16.90 -22.06
CA TRP A 10 -10.88 17.82 -22.39
C TRP A 10 -11.45 19.18 -22.78
N GLY A 11 -11.16 20.19 -21.97
CA GLY A 11 -11.49 21.58 -22.24
C GLY A 11 -10.24 22.45 -22.34
N THR A 12 -10.30 23.50 -23.16
CA THR A 12 -9.27 24.54 -23.18
C THR A 12 -9.52 25.51 -22.04
N VAL A 13 -8.49 25.75 -21.24
CA VAL A 13 -8.51 26.69 -20.12
C VAL A 13 -7.50 27.80 -20.37
N ARG A 14 -7.84 29.01 -19.94
CA ARG A 14 -6.96 30.18 -19.95
C ARG A 14 -6.78 30.67 -18.53
N TRP A 15 -5.55 30.91 -18.12
CA TRP A 15 -5.24 31.53 -16.84
C TRP A 15 -4.09 32.52 -17.00
N THR A 16 -3.93 33.39 -16.01
CA THR A 16 -2.82 34.33 -15.94
C THR A 16 -1.95 33.92 -14.76
N ASP A 17 -0.64 33.79 -14.99
CA ASP A 17 0.29 33.48 -13.90
C ASP A 17 0.58 34.70 -13.00
N ALA A 18 1.34 34.49 -11.93
CA ALA A 18 1.70 35.56 -11.01
C ALA A 18 2.57 36.67 -11.65
N SER A 19 3.17 36.41 -12.81
CA SER A 19 3.95 37.39 -13.58
C SER A 19 3.10 38.19 -14.58
N GLY A 20 1.79 37.89 -14.69
CA GLY A 20 0.86 38.56 -15.58
C GLY A 20 0.80 37.95 -16.99
N VAL A 21 1.51 36.85 -17.26
CA VAL A 21 1.51 36.20 -18.56
C VAL A 21 0.27 35.32 -18.70
N ALA A 22 -0.45 35.50 -19.81
CA ALA A 22 -1.60 34.68 -20.15
C ALA A 22 -1.16 33.36 -20.76
N HIS A 23 -1.56 32.26 -20.12
CA HIS A 23 -1.31 30.89 -20.58
C HIS A 23 -2.61 30.25 -21.04
N THR A 24 -2.52 29.40 -22.05
CA THR A 24 -3.66 28.63 -22.58
C THR A 24 -3.23 27.20 -22.82
N ASP A 25 -3.96 26.25 -22.25
CA ASP A 25 -3.66 24.82 -22.37
C ASP A 25 -4.92 23.99 -22.13
N ARG A 26 -4.85 22.67 -22.33
CA ARG A 26 -5.98 21.74 -22.21
C ARG A 26 -5.88 20.94 -20.93
N THR A 27 -6.99 20.87 -20.19
CA THR A 27 -7.10 20.03 -19.00
C THR A 27 -8.43 19.30 -18.95
N ARG A 28 -8.53 18.34 -18.03
CA ARG A 28 -9.77 17.63 -17.74
C ARG A 28 -10.65 18.52 -16.87
N VAL A 29 -11.75 19.00 -17.45
CA VAL A 29 -12.77 19.81 -16.78
C VAL A 29 -14.06 19.01 -16.59
N PRO A 30 -14.89 19.33 -15.59
CA PRO A 30 -16.21 18.71 -15.47
C PRO A 30 -17.00 18.87 -16.78
N ALA A 31 -17.64 17.81 -17.25
CA ALA A 31 -18.45 17.85 -18.47
C ALA A 31 -19.62 18.85 -18.38
N THR A 32 -20.01 19.23 -17.16
CA THR A 32 -21.04 20.24 -16.87
C THR A 32 -20.53 21.68 -16.93
N ALA A 33 -19.22 21.89 -17.10
CA ALA A 33 -18.64 23.23 -17.16
C ALA A 33 -18.95 23.89 -18.50
N ALA A 34 -19.71 24.99 -18.46
CA ALA A 34 -19.95 25.83 -19.64
C ALA A 34 -18.71 26.68 -19.98
N PRO A 35 -18.55 27.13 -21.24
CA PRO A 35 -17.52 28.09 -21.59
C PRO A 35 -17.54 29.32 -20.67
N GLY A 36 -16.38 29.73 -20.16
CA GLY A 36 -16.24 30.83 -19.21
C GLY A 36 -16.42 30.44 -17.73
N THR A 37 -16.73 29.17 -17.43
CA THR A 37 -16.76 28.67 -16.03
C THR A 37 -15.36 28.75 -15.42
N GLN A 38 -15.27 29.30 -14.21
CA GLN A 38 -14.02 29.29 -13.45
C GLN A 38 -13.75 27.89 -12.90
N VAL A 39 -12.57 27.34 -13.22
CA VAL A 39 -12.13 26.02 -12.75
C VAL A 39 -10.79 26.16 -12.06
N THR A 40 -10.64 25.54 -10.89
CA THR A 40 -9.35 25.46 -10.20
C THR A 40 -8.43 24.52 -10.94
N VAL A 41 -7.31 25.05 -11.43
CA VAL A 41 -6.23 24.30 -12.08
C VAL A 41 -4.95 24.45 -11.27
N TRP A 42 -4.07 23.45 -11.35
CA TRP A 42 -2.79 23.45 -10.64
C TRP A 42 -1.67 23.61 -11.66
N THR A 43 -0.75 24.53 -11.39
CA THR A 43 0.38 24.84 -12.27
C THR A 43 1.69 24.75 -11.50
N ASN A 44 2.76 24.33 -12.15
CA ASN A 44 4.10 24.39 -11.58
C ASN A 44 4.67 25.82 -11.64
N GLU A 45 5.87 26.01 -11.05
CA GLU A 45 6.60 27.28 -11.06
C GLU A 45 6.95 27.80 -12.46
N ARG A 46 6.91 26.93 -13.48
CA ARG A 46 7.15 27.28 -14.89
C ARG A 46 5.87 27.61 -15.66
N GLY A 47 4.71 27.60 -14.98
CA GLY A 47 3.41 27.85 -15.59
C GLY A 47 2.82 26.65 -16.33
N ASN A 48 3.40 25.45 -16.27
CA ASN A 48 2.80 24.27 -16.91
C ASN A 48 1.71 23.67 -16.01
N LEU A 49 0.61 23.21 -16.62
CA LEU A 49 -0.43 22.46 -15.92
C LEU A 49 0.14 21.15 -15.36
N THR A 50 -0.11 20.92 -14.07
CA THR A 50 0.27 19.67 -13.40
C THR A 50 -0.95 18.98 -12.82
N SER A 51 -0.78 17.70 -12.50
CA SER A 51 -1.75 16.98 -11.69
C SER A 51 -1.99 17.73 -10.38
N PRO A 52 -3.23 17.69 -9.84
CA PRO A 52 -3.52 18.24 -8.53
C PRO A 52 -2.56 17.66 -7.49
N PRO A 53 -2.10 18.47 -6.51
CA PRO A 53 -1.41 17.94 -5.35
C PRO A 53 -2.30 16.89 -4.69
N ALA A 54 -1.67 15.84 -4.14
CA ALA A 54 -2.36 14.75 -3.48
C ALA A 54 -3.32 15.32 -2.43
N SER A 55 -4.59 14.92 -2.49
CA SER A 55 -5.54 15.38 -1.49
C SER A 55 -5.20 14.76 -0.13
N PRO A 56 -5.61 15.37 1.00
CA PRO A 56 -5.41 14.78 2.32
C PRO A 56 -5.98 13.36 2.42
N ALA A 57 -7.07 13.07 1.69
CA ALA A 57 -7.67 11.74 1.61
C ALA A 57 -6.78 10.75 0.84
N ASP A 58 -6.15 11.16 -0.27
CA ASP A 58 -5.22 10.30 -1.02
C ASP A 58 -3.99 9.95 -0.16
N THR A 59 -3.43 10.94 0.52
CA THR A 59 -2.29 10.75 1.44
C THR A 59 -2.67 9.85 2.61
N ALA A 60 -3.85 10.06 3.23
CA ALA A 60 -4.34 9.23 4.31
C ALA A 60 -4.57 7.78 3.85
N PHE A 61 -5.14 7.59 2.66
CA PHE A 61 -5.35 6.26 2.08
C PHE A 61 -4.03 5.53 1.86
N GLN A 62 -3.03 6.20 1.28
CA GLN A 62 -1.69 5.64 1.11
C GLN A 62 -1.04 5.27 2.45
N ALA A 63 -1.16 6.13 3.45
CA ALA A 63 -0.61 5.87 4.78
C ALA A 63 -1.28 4.67 5.46
N VAL A 64 -2.61 4.59 5.41
CA VAL A 64 -3.38 3.46 5.98
C VAL A 64 -3.03 2.17 5.29
N LEU A 65 -2.96 2.16 3.96
CA LEU A 65 -2.63 0.97 3.19
C LEU A 65 -1.20 0.49 3.48
N GLY A 66 -0.24 1.42 3.52
CA GLY A 66 1.15 1.12 3.89
C GLY A 66 1.26 0.56 5.31
N GLY A 67 0.55 1.17 6.27
CA GLY A 67 0.48 0.69 7.65
C GLY A 67 -0.11 -0.71 7.78
N LEU A 68 -1.19 -1.00 7.03
CA LEU A 68 -1.82 -2.31 7.02
C LEU A 68 -0.87 -3.39 6.46
N TRP A 69 -0.15 -3.10 5.38
CA TRP A 69 0.86 -4.01 4.83
C TRP A 69 2.01 -4.26 5.79
N ALA A 70 2.59 -3.18 6.35
CA ALA A 70 3.69 -3.29 7.30
C ALA A 70 3.28 -4.06 8.57
N GLY A 71 2.08 -3.77 9.10
CA GLY A 71 1.53 -4.46 10.27
C GLY A 71 1.26 -5.94 10.01
N SER A 72 0.64 -6.27 8.86
CA SER A 72 0.36 -7.66 8.48
C SER A 72 1.63 -8.46 8.26
N ALA A 73 2.64 -7.88 7.61
CA ALA A 73 3.94 -8.50 7.41
C ALA A 73 4.65 -8.77 8.75
N THR A 74 4.66 -7.79 9.65
CA THR A 74 5.24 -7.92 10.98
C THR A 74 4.55 -9.02 11.79
N MET A 75 3.21 -9.02 11.80
CA MET A 75 2.41 -10.04 12.49
C MET A 75 2.69 -11.44 11.90
N GLY A 76 2.75 -11.56 10.58
CA GLY A 76 3.08 -12.79 9.88
C GLY A 76 4.47 -13.32 10.23
N LEU A 77 5.47 -12.44 10.29
CA LEU A 77 6.84 -12.80 10.71
C LEU A 77 6.89 -13.28 12.16
N VAL A 78 6.20 -12.59 13.08
CA VAL A 78 6.17 -12.97 14.50
C VAL A 78 5.49 -14.33 14.68
N ILE A 79 4.28 -14.50 14.14
CA ILE A 79 3.54 -15.77 14.25
C ILE A 79 4.30 -16.90 13.55
N GLY A 80 4.79 -16.65 12.33
CA GLY A 80 5.52 -17.62 11.53
C GLY A 80 6.81 -18.06 12.21
N GLY A 81 7.60 -17.11 12.71
CA GLY A 81 8.82 -17.38 13.47
C GLY A 81 8.54 -18.18 14.75
N ALA A 82 7.51 -17.79 15.52
CA ALA A 82 7.13 -18.51 16.73
C ALA A 82 6.68 -19.96 16.43
N LYS A 83 5.86 -20.16 15.39
CA LYS A 83 5.43 -21.50 14.96
C LYS A 83 6.62 -22.34 14.47
N LEU A 84 7.52 -21.74 13.70
CA LEU A 84 8.71 -22.43 13.21
C LEU A 84 9.61 -22.87 14.36
N ALA A 85 9.86 -21.98 15.33
CA ALA A 85 10.66 -22.28 16.51
C ALA A 85 10.04 -23.42 17.34
N ARG A 86 8.72 -23.37 17.58
CA ARG A 86 7.98 -24.44 18.28
C ARG A 86 8.10 -25.77 17.53
N ASN A 87 7.81 -25.80 16.24
CA ASN A 87 7.93 -27.02 15.44
C ASN A 87 9.35 -27.60 15.44
N ARG A 88 10.39 -26.76 15.43
CA ARG A 88 11.78 -27.20 15.51
C ARG A 88 12.09 -27.83 16.87
N LEU A 89 11.64 -27.21 17.95
CA LEU A 89 11.83 -27.72 19.30
C LEU A 89 11.08 -29.04 19.52
N ASP A 90 9.83 -29.12 19.05
CA ASP A 90 9.02 -30.33 19.12
C ASP A 90 9.66 -31.48 18.35
N ARG A 91 10.15 -31.22 17.12
CA ARG A 91 10.88 -32.23 16.34
C ARG A 91 12.13 -32.72 17.06
N HIS A 92 12.96 -31.81 17.56
CA HIS A 92 14.16 -32.20 18.29
C HIS A 92 13.83 -33.05 19.53
N ARG A 93 12.76 -32.70 20.24
CA ARG A 93 12.28 -33.49 21.38
C ARG A 93 11.76 -34.87 20.97
N PHE A 94 11.02 -34.96 19.87
CA PHE A 94 10.57 -36.25 19.34
C PHE A 94 11.73 -37.12 18.87
N ASP A 95 12.76 -36.54 18.25
CA ASP A 95 13.97 -37.25 17.82
C ASP A 95 14.72 -37.81 19.05
N GLN A 96 14.89 -37.02 20.11
CA GLN A 96 15.48 -37.49 21.38
C GLN A 96 14.69 -38.64 22.00
N TRP A 97 13.36 -38.51 22.04
CA TRP A 97 12.51 -39.59 22.52
C TRP A 97 12.61 -40.84 21.65
N ALA A 98 12.68 -40.70 20.32
CA ALA A 98 12.84 -41.84 19.43
C ALA A 98 14.15 -42.60 19.69
N GLU A 99 15.25 -41.89 19.97
CA GLU A 99 16.52 -42.50 20.37
C GLU A 99 16.44 -43.20 21.73
N GLU A 100 15.77 -42.60 22.72
CA GLU A 100 15.55 -43.21 24.02
C GLU A 100 14.73 -44.50 23.93
N TRP A 101 13.63 -44.47 23.18
CA TRP A 101 12.79 -45.64 22.95
C TRP A 101 13.54 -46.75 22.21
N ALA A 102 14.37 -46.42 21.21
CA ALA A 102 15.21 -47.40 20.52
C ALA A 102 16.21 -48.09 21.47
N ARG A 103 16.75 -47.36 22.46
CA ARG A 103 17.61 -47.94 23.49
C ARG A 103 16.84 -48.85 24.44
N VAL A 104 15.61 -48.52 24.82
CA VAL A 104 14.79 -49.38 25.70
C VAL A 104 14.35 -50.65 24.97
N ASP A 105 13.99 -50.57 23.69
CA ASP A 105 13.55 -51.72 22.89
C ASP A 105 14.64 -52.81 22.74
N THR A 106 15.92 -52.44 22.87
CA THR A 106 17.03 -53.41 22.89
C THR A 106 17.05 -54.32 24.13
N TRP A 107 16.47 -53.86 25.26
CA TRP A 107 16.42 -54.65 26.50
C TRP A 107 15.35 -55.74 26.44
N GLY A 108 14.23 -55.50 25.76
CA GLY A 108 13.19 -56.51 25.51
C GLY A 108 13.67 -57.65 24.60
N ARG A 109 14.69 -57.41 23.76
CA ARG A 109 15.27 -58.41 22.85
C ARG A 109 16.28 -59.35 23.51
N LYS A 110 16.81 -59.02 24.69
CA LYS A 110 17.83 -59.81 25.41
C LYS A 110 17.28 -60.72 26.51
N THR A 111 15.99 -60.61 26.86
CA THR A 111 15.33 -61.47 27.86
C THR A 111 14.60 -62.68 27.25
N GLY A 112 15.03 -63.15 26.08
CA GLY A 112 14.59 -64.42 25.47
C GLY A 112 15.53 -65.56 25.79
#